data_AF-A0A8S3YH74-F1
#
_entry.id   AF-A0A8S3YH74-F1
#
_cell.length_a   1.000
_cell.length_b   1.000
_cell.length_c   1.000
_cell.angle_alpha   90.00
_cell.angle_beta   90.00
_cell.angle_gamma   90.00
#
_symmetry.space_group_name_H-M   'P 1'
#
loop_
_entity.id
_entity.type
_entity.pdbx_description
1 polymer ?
#
loop_
_entity_poly.entity_id
_entity_poly.type
_entity_poly.pdbx_seq_one_letter_code
_entity_poly.pdbx_strand_id
1 'polypeptide(L)'
;MKASSDKSLPPTSIAEYIIPIPDVDKRRGDLRNIIGVILQRNNEGIYKVGTKHGVLQNLYCRTEFDICIQKFLKVGWVKQDMEISLRTIAAKYSVGSGQGFVRCSCVMNFLRNR
;
A
#
# COMPACT_ATOMS: atom_id res chain seq x y z
N MET A 1 -7.81 0.45 -28.56
CA MET A 1 -6.35 0.45 -28.32
C MET A 1 -6.06 -0.20 -26.97
N LYS A 2 -5.92 -1.53 -26.91
CA LYS A 2 -5.59 -2.28 -25.69
C LYS A 2 -4.74 -3.49 -26.11
N ALA A 3 -3.46 -3.31 -26.39
CA ALA A 3 -2.61 -4.42 -26.85
C ALA A 3 -1.10 -4.28 -26.57
N SER A 4 -0.66 -3.24 -25.86
CA SER A 4 0.78 -2.93 -25.77
C SER A 4 1.38 -2.89 -24.38
N SER A 5 0.61 -3.06 -23.29
CA SER A 5 1.17 -2.88 -21.94
C SER A 5 1.55 -4.17 -21.21
N ASP A 6 1.08 -5.34 -21.66
CA ASP A 6 1.29 -6.62 -20.95
C ASP A 6 2.66 -7.28 -21.20
N LYS A 7 3.51 -6.68 -22.04
CA LYS A 7 4.75 -7.34 -22.52
C LYS A 7 5.98 -7.13 -21.64
N SER A 8 5.95 -6.22 -20.66
CA SER A 8 7.12 -5.90 -19.82
C SER A 8 7.09 -6.54 -18.43
N LEU A 9 6.02 -7.27 -18.08
CA LEU A 9 5.95 -7.98 -16.82
C LEU A 9 6.27 -9.46 -16.95
N PRO A 10 7.14 -10.02 -16.10
CA PRO A 10 7.18 -11.46 -15.93
C PRO A 10 5.78 -11.92 -15.48
N PRO A 11 5.15 -12.86 -16.20
CA PRO A 11 3.74 -13.21 -16.00
C PRO A 11 3.47 -13.93 -14.67
N THR A 12 4.49 -14.32 -13.91
CA THR A 12 4.37 -15.45 -12.97
C THR A 12 5.16 -15.35 -11.66
N SER A 13 5.98 -14.32 -11.42
CA SER A 13 6.66 -14.23 -10.13
C SER A 13 5.83 -13.38 -9.17
N ILE A 14 5.46 -13.95 -8.03
CA ILE A 14 5.11 -13.23 -6.80
C ILE A 14 6.08 -12.07 -6.65
N ALA A 15 5.66 -10.90 -7.09
CA ALA A 15 6.44 -9.67 -7.08
C ALA A 15 5.69 -8.68 -6.22
N GLU A 16 6.45 -7.78 -5.64
CA GLU A 16 5.90 -6.67 -4.90
C GLU A 16 5.60 -5.54 -5.85
N TYR A 17 4.52 -4.84 -5.56
CA TYR A 17 4.02 -3.75 -6.37
C TYR A 17 3.70 -2.55 -5.48
N ILE A 18 3.90 -1.38 -6.07
CA ILE A 18 3.63 -0.08 -5.48
C ILE A 18 2.26 0.36 -5.99
N ILE A 19 1.31 0.52 -5.08
CA ILE A 19 0.00 1.10 -5.37
C ILE A 19 0.02 2.55 -4.89
N PRO A 20 -0.14 3.55 -5.78
CA PRO A 20 -0.31 4.94 -5.40
C PRO A 20 -1.68 5.15 -4.76
N ILE A 21 -1.73 5.93 -3.69
CA ILE A 21 -2.99 6.31 -3.03
C ILE A 21 -3.51 7.60 -3.68
N PRO A 22 -4.75 7.64 -4.17
CA PRO A 22 -5.32 8.86 -4.71
C PRO A 22 -5.45 9.92 -3.60
N ASP A 23 -5.32 11.19 -3.96
CA ASP A 23 -5.34 12.30 -2.99
C ASP A 23 -6.64 12.38 -2.18
N VAL A 24 -7.75 11.88 -2.73
CA VAL A 24 -9.05 11.78 -2.04
C VAL A 24 -9.00 10.84 -0.83
N ASP A 25 -8.23 9.76 -0.93
CA ASP A 25 -8.08 8.77 0.14
C ASP A 25 -6.89 9.06 1.05
N LYS A 26 -5.95 9.89 0.58
CA LYS A 26 -4.74 10.26 1.31
C LYS A 26 -5.02 11.30 2.39
N ARG A 27 -4.72 10.98 3.65
CA ARG A 27 -4.68 11.97 4.75
C ARG A 27 -3.29 12.59 4.87
N ARG A 28 -3.20 13.71 5.60
CA ARG A 28 -1.96 14.52 5.73
C ARG A 28 -0.78 13.78 6.38
N GLY A 29 -0.99 12.62 7.00
CA GLY A 29 0.05 11.78 7.60
C GLY A 29 0.24 10.42 6.91
N ASP A 30 -0.53 10.13 5.86
CA ASP A 30 -0.50 8.83 5.21
C ASP A 30 0.66 8.75 4.21
N LEU A 31 1.21 7.55 4.04
CA LEU A 31 2.18 7.27 2.99
C LEU A 31 1.53 7.50 1.62
N ARG A 32 2.30 8.01 0.65
CA ARG A 32 1.81 8.20 -0.73
C ARG A 32 1.54 6.89 -1.45
N ASN A 33 2.31 5.87 -1.08
CA ASN A 33 2.35 4.60 -1.79
C ASN A 33 2.26 3.45 -0.78
N ILE A 34 1.57 2.38 -1.18
CA ILE A 34 1.46 1.13 -0.42
C ILE A 34 2.18 0.02 -1.16
N ILE A 35 2.89 -0.82 -0.43
CA ILE A 35 3.51 -2.04 -0.98
C ILE A 35 2.53 -3.20 -0.80
N GLY A 36 2.27 -3.91 -1.90
CA GLY A 36 1.41 -5.09 -1.95
C GLY A 36 1.97 -6.19 -2.83
N VAL A 37 1.45 -7.39 -2.66
CA VAL A 37 1.80 -8.60 -3.41
C VAL A 37 0.58 -9.05 -4.19
N ILE A 38 0.74 -9.40 -5.47
CA ILE A 38 -0.36 -9.96 -6.26
C ILE A 38 -0.64 -11.39 -5.79
N LEU A 39 -1.88 -11.66 -5.40
CA LEU A 39 -2.33 -12.98 -4.96
C LEU A 39 -2.96 -13.78 -6.11
N GLN A 40 -3.79 -13.11 -6.93
CA GLN A 40 -4.52 -13.76 -8.02
C GLN A 40 -4.65 -12.82 -9.22
N ARG A 41 -4.61 -13.40 -10.42
CA ARG A 41 -4.92 -12.72 -11.69
C ARG A 41 -6.17 -13.37 -12.28
N ASN A 42 -7.16 -12.56 -12.64
CA ASN A 42 -8.31 -13.00 -13.44
C ASN A 42 -7.96 -12.99 -14.93
N ASN A 43 -8.66 -13.80 -15.73
CA ASN A 43 -8.47 -13.93 -17.18
C ASN A 43 -8.65 -12.60 -17.95
N GLU A 44 -9.30 -11.62 -17.32
CA GLU A 44 -9.56 -10.27 -17.86
C GLU A 44 -8.40 -9.28 -17.61
N GLY A 45 -7.28 -9.73 -17.04
CA GLY A 45 -6.13 -8.87 -16.76
C GLY A 45 -6.31 -8.00 -15.50
N ILE A 46 -7.20 -8.44 -14.62
CA ILE A 46 -7.52 -7.78 -13.35
C ILE A 46 -6.81 -8.53 -12.21
N TYR A 47 -6.24 -7.80 -11.25
CA TYR A 47 -5.37 -8.33 -10.21
C TYR A 47 -5.93 -8.12 -8.81
N LYS A 48 -5.92 -9.17 -7.99
CA LYS A 48 -6.19 -9.07 -6.55
C LYS A 48 -4.88 -8.89 -5.79
N VAL A 49 -4.78 -7.84 -4.99
CA VAL A 49 -3.56 -7.46 -4.28
C VAL A 49 -3.71 -7.65 -2.78
N GLY A 50 -2.76 -8.38 -2.18
CA GLY A 50 -2.63 -8.57 -0.76
C GLY A 50 -1.58 -7.66 -0.13
N THR A 51 -1.83 -7.17 1.07
CA THR A 51 -0.87 -6.37 1.86
C THR A 51 -0.61 -7.03 3.20
N LYS A 52 0.35 -6.51 3.98
CA LYS A 52 0.63 -6.98 5.35
C LYS A 52 -0.61 -6.98 6.25
N HIS A 53 -1.54 -6.05 6.03
CA HIS A 53 -2.68 -5.84 6.91
C HIS A 53 -3.95 -6.55 6.47
N GLY A 54 -4.02 -7.03 5.22
CA GLY A 54 -5.21 -7.61 4.63
C GLY A 54 -5.17 -7.59 3.10
N VAL A 55 -6.18 -8.17 2.48
CA VAL A 55 -6.37 -8.15 1.02
C VAL A 55 -7.21 -6.95 0.63
N LEU A 56 -6.84 -6.30 -0.48
CA LEU A 56 -7.64 -5.20 -1.01
C LEU A 56 -8.96 -5.72 -1.58
N GLN A 57 -10.06 -5.08 -1.19
CA GLN A 57 -11.40 -5.36 -1.73
C GLN A 57 -11.47 -5.04 -3.21
N ASN A 58 -10.86 -3.92 -3.62
CA ASN A 58 -10.83 -3.50 -5.00
C ASN A 58 -9.82 -4.34 -5.78
N LEU A 59 -10.18 -4.65 -7.01
CA LEU A 59 -9.29 -5.25 -7.97
C LEU A 59 -8.61 -4.15 -8.78
N TYR A 60 -7.36 -4.38 -9.19
CA TYR A 60 -6.56 -3.40 -9.90
C TYR A 60 -6.23 -3.83 -11.32
N CYS A 61 -6.18 -2.84 -12.20
CA CYS A 61 -5.62 -2.99 -13.54
C CYS A 61 -4.10 -2.78 -13.51
N ARG A 62 -3.40 -3.33 -14.51
CA ARG A 62 -1.94 -3.23 -14.62
C ARG A 62 -1.41 -1.78 -14.60
N THR A 63 -2.18 -0.83 -15.10
CA THR A 63 -1.82 0.60 -15.17
C THR A 63 -1.89 1.33 -13.84
N GLU A 64 -2.49 0.72 -12.82
CA GLU A 64 -2.74 1.36 -11.53
C GLU A 64 -1.64 1.07 -10.51
N PHE A 65 -0.64 0.27 -10.86
CA PHE A 65 0.45 -0.10 -9.94
C PHE A 65 1.77 -0.36 -10.66
N ASP A 66 2.86 -0.03 -9.98
CA ASP A 66 4.24 -0.20 -10.48
C ASP A 66 4.95 -1.35 -9.79
N ILE A 67 6.03 -1.85 -10.40
CA ILE A 67 6.82 -2.95 -9.82
C ILE A 67 7.75 -2.38 -8.74
N CYS A 68 7.78 -3.00 -7.57
CA CYS A 68 8.84 -2.79 -6.59
C CYS A 68 10.09 -3.57 -7.01
N ILE A 69 11.23 -2.90 -7.14
CA ILE A 69 12.53 -3.56 -7.37
C ILE A 69 13.01 -4.28 -6.09
N GLN A 70 12.65 -3.74 -4.93
CA GLN A 70 13.03 -4.27 -3.62
C GLN A 70 11.96 -5.19 -3.05
N LYS A 71 12.40 -6.21 -2.29
CA LYS A 71 11.52 -7.21 -1.66
C LYS A 71 11.38 -6.93 -0.15
N PHE A 72 10.26 -6.35 0.26
CA PHE A 72 9.86 -6.03 1.62
C PHE A 72 8.85 -7.02 2.24
N LEU A 73 8.13 -7.80 1.45
CA LEU A 73 6.99 -8.62 1.88
C LEU A 73 7.05 -10.04 1.29
N LYS A 74 7.10 -11.05 2.15
CA LYS A 74 6.94 -12.46 1.75
C LYS A 74 5.46 -12.86 1.78
N VAL A 75 5.02 -13.75 0.89
CA VAL A 75 3.61 -14.20 0.77
C VAL A 75 3.01 -14.67 2.09
N GLY A 76 3.78 -15.37 2.92
CA GLY A 76 3.31 -15.87 4.22
C GLY A 76 2.99 -14.78 5.27
N TRP A 77 3.35 -13.52 5.03
CA TRP A 77 3.04 -12.40 5.92
C TRP A 77 1.77 -11.65 5.51
N VAL A 78 1.17 -12.02 4.37
CA VAL A 78 -0.06 -11.43 3.89
C VAL A 78 -1.23 -12.11 4.60
N LYS A 79 -1.98 -11.34 5.38
CA LYS A 79 -3.23 -11.82 5.99
C LYS A 79 -4.30 -11.93 4.91
N GLN A 80 -4.62 -13.14 4.48
CA GLN A 80 -5.62 -13.37 3.42
C GLN A 80 -7.06 -13.34 3.93
N ASP A 81 -7.26 -13.49 5.25
CA ASP A 81 -8.60 -13.64 5.86
C ASP A 81 -9.40 -12.34 5.98
N MET A 82 -8.76 -11.17 5.82
CA MET A 82 -9.42 -9.88 6.02
C MET A 82 -9.38 -9.04 4.75
N GLU A 83 -10.56 -8.74 4.20
CA GLU A 83 -10.71 -7.78 3.11
C GLU A 83 -10.82 -6.36 3.67
N ILE A 84 -9.99 -5.45 3.17
CA ILE A 84 -9.85 -4.08 3.68
C ILE A 84 -9.84 -3.09 2.52
N SER A 85 -10.43 -1.91 2.72
CA SER A 85 -10.38 -0.79 1.77
C SER A 85 -9.03 -0.08 1.75
N LEU A 86 -8.68 0.54 0.62
CA LEU A 86 -7.43 1.32 0.45
C LEU A 86 -7.21 2.32 1.57
N ARG A 87 -8.23 3.14 1.87
CA ARG A 87 -8.18 4.17 2.91
C ARG A 87 -7.87 3.59 4.30
N THR A 88 -8.39 2.41 4.62
CA THR A 88 -8.15 1.77 5.91
C THR A 88 -6.73 1.21 5.99
N ILE A 89 -6.21 0.69 4.88
CA ILE A 89 -4.81 0.25 4.78
C ILE A 89 -3.86 1.45 4.88
N ALA A 90 -4.15 2.54 4.17
CA ALA A 90 -3.41 3.80 4.25
C ALA A 90 -3.30 4.30 5.69
N ALA A 91 -4.43 4.31 6.41
CA ALA A 91 -4.49 4.70 7.81
C ALA A 91 -3.69 3.77 8.73
N LYS A 92 -3.65 2.45 8.47
CA LYS A 92 -2.84 1.49 9.26
C LYS A 92 -1.34 1.65 9.05
N TYR A 93 -0.92 2.09 7.87
CA TYR A 93 0.48 2.42 7.59
C TYR A 93 0.87 3.84 8.02
N SER A 94 -0.11 4.69 8.33
CA SER A 94 0.10 6.04 8.83
C SER A 94 0.78 6.02 10.19
N VAL A 95 1.71 6.96 10.42
CA VAL A 95 2.42 7.10 11.70
C VAL A 95 1.58 7.86 12.74
N GLY A 96 0.43 8.42 12.34
CA GLY A 96 -0.48 9.16 13.22
C GLY A 96 -1.81 8.44 13.51
N SER A 97 -2.45 8.78 14.64
CA SER A 97 -3.77 8.26 15.06
C SER A 97 -4.94 8.80 14.23
N GLY A 98 -4.91 8.68 12.91
CA GLY A 98 -6.00 9.12 12.03
C GLY A 98 -6.16 10.64 11.93
N GLN A 99 -7.38 11.11 11.59
CA GLN A 99 -7.67 12.53 11.35
C GLN A 99 -7.28 13.38 12.57
N GLY A 100 -6.19 14.12 12.43
CA GLY A 100 -5.66 14.97 13.49
C GLY A 100 -4.16 15.14 13.35
N PHE A 101 -3.64 16.24 13.87
CA PHE A 101 -2.20 16.42 14.01
C PHE A 101 -1.78 15.81 15.34
N VAL A 102 -0.82 14.89 15.34
CA VAL A 102 -0.14 14.50 16.58
C VAL A 102 0.78 15.66 16.96
N ARG A 103 0.35 16.51 17.88
CA ARG A 103 1.24 17.47 18.54
C ARG A 103 2.06 16.70 19.56
N CYS A 104 3.39 16.79 19.48
CA CYS A 104 4.26 16.39 20.58
C CYS A 104 3.84 17.22 21.80
N SER A 105 3.42 16.60 22.89
CA SER A 105 3.19 17.27 24.18
C SER A 105 4.51 17.61 24.90
N CYS A 106 5.58 17.74 24.11
CA CYS A 106 6.94 17.85 24.57
C CYS A 106 7.17 19.30 24.98
N VAL A 107 6.84 19.61 26.23
CA VAL A 107 7.34 20.80 26.90
C VAL A 107 8.84 20.60 27.01
N MET A 108 9.62 21.23 26.14
CA MET A 108 11.07 21.26 26.26
C MET A 108 11.41 21.95 27.58
N ASN A 109 11.56 21.16 28.66
CA ASN A 109 12.29 21.59 29.83
C ASN A 109 13.74 21.72 29.38
N PHE A 110 14.11 22.92 28.91
CA PHE A 110 15.50 23.32 28.80
C PHE A 110 16.13 23.13 30.19
N LEU A 111 16.93 22.07 30.34
CA LEU A 111 17.90 22.00 31.43
C LEU A 111 18.92 23.12 31.15
N ARG A 112 18.65 24.31 31.67
CA ARG A 112 19.67 25.36 31.82
C ARG A 112 20.64 24.84 32.87
N ASN A 113 21.77 24.29 32.44
CA ASN A 113 22.95 24.23 33.30
C ASN A 113 23.30 25.68 33.66
N ARG A 114 23.14 26.02 34.94
CA ARG A 114 23.63 27.24 35.57
C ARG A 114 24.80 26.87 36.47
#